data_AF-A0A0F9UHW5-F1
#
_entry.id   AF-A0A0F9UHW5-F1
#
_cell.length_a   1.000
_cell.length_b   1.000
_cell.length_c   1.000
_cell.angle_alpha   90.00
_cell.angle_beta   90.00
_cell.angle_gamma   90.00
#
_symmetry.space_group_name_H-M   'P 1'
#
loop_
_entity.id
_entity.type
_entity.pdbx_description
1 polymer ?
#
loop_
_entity_poly.entity_id
_entity_poly.type
_entity_poly.pdbx_seq_one_letter_code
_entity_poly.pdbx_strand_id
1 'polypeptide(L)' 'MPQHPLFYKYTRDWLSKVTGYSKGYLSRVATGKIPLSRSFVERVCFKLGEPESELFTTNANAI' A
#
# COMPACT_ATOMS: atom_id res chain seq x y z
N MET A 1 -4.51 15.81 1.63
CA MET A 1 -5.15 14.59 2.20
C MET A 1 -4.03 13.64 2.59
N PRO A 2 -4.02 13.10 3.82
CA PRO A 2 -3.04 12.09 4.20
C PRO A 2 -3.22 10.87 3.29
N GLN A 3 -2.17 10.51 2.56
CA GLN A 3 -2.12 9.33 1.71
C GLN A 3 -1.21 8.29 2.37
N HIS A 4 -1.58 7.02 2.27
CA HIS A 4 -0.81 5.94 2.87
C HIS A 4 0.60 5.82 2.24
N PRO A 5 1.69 5.61 3.04
CA PRO A 5 3.10 5.64 2.57
C PRO A 5 3.39 4.84 1.31
N LEU A 6 2.83 3.64 1.20
CA LEU A 6 2.87 2.79 0.00
C LEU A 6 2.61 3.58 -1.30
N PHE A 7 1.69 4.54 -1.29
CA PHE A 7 1.28 5.28 -2.47
C PHE A 7 2.09 6.56 -2.73
N TYR A 8 3.05 6.92 -1.86
CA TYR A 8 4.09 7.90 -2.20
C TYR A 8 5.17 7.27 -3.07
N LYS A 9 5.49 5.98 -2.82
CA LYS A 9 6.51 5.24 -3.58
C LYS A 9 5.96 4.60 -4.85
N TYR A 10 4.74 4.06 -4.79
CA TYR A 10 4.16 3.31 -5.91
C TYR A 10 2.83 3.89 -6.38
N THR A 11 2.68 4.09 -7.69
CA THR A 11 1.42 4.56 -8.25
C THR A 11 0.34 3.47 -8.17
N ARG A 12 -0.93 3.89 -8.07
CA ARG A 12 -2.09 2.96 -8.05
C ARG A 12 -2.13 2.09 -9.31
N ASP A 13 -1.74 2.65 -10.45
CA ASP A 13 -1.72 1.96 -11.74
C ASP A 13 -0.67 0.86 -11.77
N TRP A 14 0.53 1.15 -11.27
CA TRP A 14 1.59 0.17 -11.16
C TRP A 14 1.24 -0.94 -10.16
N LEU A 15 0.76 -0.56 -8.96
CA LEU A 15 0.31 -1.53 -7.95
C LEU A 15 -0.80 -2.43 -8.49
N SER A 16 -1.73 -1.88 -9.28
CA SER A 16 -2.81 -2.64 -9.89
C SER A 16 -2.27 -3.74 -10.83
N LYS A 17 -1.29 -3.41 -11.67
CA LYS A 17 -0.64 -4.37 -12.56
C LYS A 17 0.13 -5.46 -11.81
N VAL A 18 0.84 -5.08 -10.74
CA VAL A 18 1.73 -5.99 -10.00
C VAL A 18 0.95 -6.91 -9.05
N THR A 19 -0.05 -6.38 -8.35
CA THR A 19 -0.80 -7.11 -7.32
C THR A 19 -2.09 -7.75 -7.84
N GLY A 20 -2.59 -7.30 -9.00
CA GLY A 20 -3.87 -7.71 -9.55
C GLY A 20 -5.09 -7.06 -8.86
N TYR A 21 -4.88 -6.18 -7.88
CA TYR A 21 -5.97 -5.42 -7.28
C TYR A 21 -6.52 -4.36 -8.24
N SER A 22 -7.82 -4.09 -8.17
CA SER A 22 -8.42 -3.04 -8.97
C SER A 22 -7.97 -1.65 -8.50
N LYS A 23 -7.84 -0.69 -9.44
CA LYS A 23 -7.52 0.70 -9.11
C LYS A 23 -8.50 1.32 -8.10
N GLY A 24 -9.78 0.96 -8.18
CA GLY A 24 -10.81 1.43 -7.25
C GLY A 24 -10.63 0.87 -5.83
N TYR A 25 -10.18 -0.38 -5.69
CA TYR A 25 -9.80 -0.93 -4.38
C TYR A 25 -8.59 -0.19 -3.81
N LEU A 26 -7.51 -0.07 -4.60
CA LEU A 26 -6.30 0.64 -4.20
C LEU A 26 -6.55 2.11 -3.84
N SER A 27 -7.46 2.79 -4.56
CA SER A 27 -7.86 4.16 -4.23
C SER A 27 -8.54 4.24 -2.86
N ARG A 28 -9.43 3.30 -2.55
CA ARG A 28 -10.11 3.27 -1.24
C ARG A 28 -9.12 3.03 -0.11
N VAL A 29 -8.18 2.09 -0.29
CA VAL A 29 -7.08 1.85 0.66
C VAL A 29 -6.21 3.11 0.83
N ALA A 30 -5.78 3.74 -0.27
CA ALA A 30 -4.93 4.93 -0.23
C ALA A 30 -5.56 6.11 0.53
N THR A 31 -6.89 6.23 0.48
CA THR A 31 -7.67 7.28 1.14
C THR A 31 -8.16 6.91 2.54
N GLY A 32 -7.81 5.71 3.05
CA GLY A 32 -8.29 5.23 4.35
C GLY A 32 -9.78 4.87 4.40
N LYS A 33 -10.49 4.86 3.26
CA LYS A 33 -11.90 4.44 3.20
C LYS A 33 -12.10 2.95 3.49
N ILE A 34 -11.05 2.14 3.32
CA ILE A 34 -11.02 0.72 3.66
C ILE A 34 -9.74 0.47 4.47
N PRO A 35 -9.82 -0.25 5.61
CA PRO A 35 -8.64 -0.60 6.39
C PRO A 35 -7.73 -1.56 5.62
N LEU A 36 -6.43 -1.54 5.94
CA LEU A 36 -5.50 -2.53 5.42
C LEU A 36 -5.87 -3.92 5.95
N SER A 37 -6.15 -4.83 5.04
CA SER A 37 -6.33 -6.25 5.40
C SER A 37 -4.97 -6.94 5.41
N ARG A 38 -4.82 -7.98 6.24
CA ARG A 38 -3.60 -8.78 6.28
C ARG A 38 -3.26 -9.38 4.91
N SER A 39 -4.28 -9.88 4.20
CA SER A 39 -4.13 -10.43 2.84
C SER A 39 -3.68 -9.39 1.81
N PHE A 40 -4.07 -8.12 1.98
CA PHE A 40 -3.55 -7.04 1.16
C PHE A 40 -2.06 -6.85 1.41
N VAL A 41 -1.66 -6.70 2.67
CA VAL A 41 -0.27 -6.50 3.08
C VAL A 41 0.62 -7.65 2.58
N GLU A 42 0.26 -8.90 2.88
CA GLU A 42 1.03 -10.08 2.49
C GLU A 42 1.20 -10.18 0.97
N ARG A 43 0.13 -9.95 0.20
CA ARG A 43 0.23 -9.97 -1.27
C ARG A 43 1.15 -8.87 -1.78
N VAL A 44 1.05 -7.66 -1.24
CA VAL A 44 1.87 -6.53 -1.66
C VAL A 44 3.34 -6.83 -1.32
N CYS A 45 3.66 -7.21 -0.09
CA CYS A 45 5.02 -7.60 0.31
C CYS A 45 5.58 -8.73 -0.56
N PHE A 46 4.79 -9.79 -0.80
CA PHE A 46 5.21 -10.91 -1.66
C PHE A 46 5.49 -10.48 -3.10
N LYS A 47 4.66 -9.61 -3.68
CA LYS A 47 4.82 -9.17 -5.07
C LYS A 47 5.94 -8.16 -5.27
N LEU A 48 6.20 -7.33 -4.26
CA LEU A 48 7.26 -6.33 -4.29
C LEU A 48 8.61 -6.88 -3.82
N GLY A 49 8.62 -7.98 -3.07
CA GLY A 49 9.83 -8.50 -2.44
C GLY A 49 10.36 -7.59 -1.33
N GLU A 50 9.56 -6.63 -0.86
CA GLU A 50 9.91 -5.70 0.22
C GLU A 50 9.18 -6.10 1.51
N PRO A 51 9.82 -5.97 2.69
CA PRO A 51 9.18 -6.28 3.96
C PRO A 51 8.09 -5.26 4.31
N GLU A 52 7.18 -5.67 5.19
CA GLU A 52 6.05 -4.83 5.64
C GLU A 52 6.51 -3.49 6.24
N SER A 53 7.62 -3.50 6.97
CA SER A 53 8.20 -2.29 7.58
C SER A 53 8.61 -1.23 6.56
N GLU A 54 9.07 -1.63 5.37
CA GLU A 54 9.50 -0.69 4.33
C GLU A 54 8.32 -0.13 3.54
N LEU A 55 7.25 -0.91 3.41
CA LEU A 55 6.10 -0.59 2.57
C LEU A 55 4.97 0.12 3.33
N PHE A 56 4.79 -0.24 4.60
CA PHE A 56 3.62 0.14 5.40
C PHE A 56 3.94 0.91 6.67
N THR A 57 5.15 0.83 7.19
CA THR A 57 5.57 1.68 8.30
C THR A 57 6.04 3.02 7.74
N THR A 58 5.19 4.05 7.79
CA THR A 58 5.69 5.42 7.85
C THR A 58 6.68 5.48 9.01
N ASN A 59 7.89 6.02 8.82
CA ASN A 59 8.73 6.48 9.93
C ASN A 59 7.96 7.52 10.76
N ALA A 60 7.05 7.06 11.62
CA ALA A 60 6.39 7.82 12.67
C ALA A 60 7.22 7.67 13.96
N ASN A 61 8.54 7.81 13.80
CA ASN A 61 9.51 7.91 14.89
C ASN A 61 10.67 8.82 14.45
N ALA A 62 10.32 9.98 13.89
CA ALA A 62 11.23 11.11 13.79
C ALA A 62 10.60 12.28 14.58
N ILE A 63 10.97 12.31 15.86
CA ILE A 63 10.79 13.35 16.90
C ILE A 63 9.39 13.41 17.54
#